data_AF-A0A380DUE3-F1
#
_entry.id   AF-A0A380DUE3-F1
#
_cell.length_a   1.000
_cell.length_b   1.000
_cell.length_c   1.000
_cell.angle_alpha   90.00
_cell.angle_beta   90.00
_cell.angle_gamma   90.00
#
_symmetry.space_group_name_H-M   'P 1'
#
loop_
_entity.id
_entity.type
_entity.pdbx_description
1 polymer ?
#
loop_
_entity_poly.entity_id
_entity_poly.type
_entity_poly.pdbx_seq_one_letter_code
_entity_poly.pdbx_strand_id
1 'polypeptide(L)'
;MALLKNFFIGLSNNSFLNNAAKKVGPRLGANKVVAGNTIPELINTIEYLNDKNIAVTVDNLGEFVGTVEESNHAKEQILTIMDALHHMA
;
A
#
# COMPACT_ATOMS: atom_id res chain seq x y z
N MET A 1 -10.33 -25.05 -2.12
CA MET A 1 -10.10 -23.58 -2.13
C MET A 1 -11.31 -22.75 -1.67
N ALA A 2 -12.54 -23.04 -2.11
CA ALA A 2 -13.71 -22.22 -1.74
C ALA A 2 -13.98 -22.11 -0.23
N LEU A 3 -13.86 -23.21 0.53
CA LEU A 3 -14.10 -23.22 1.98
C LEU A 3 -13.11 -22.34 2.75
N LEU A 4 -11.82 -22.46 2.44
CA LEU A 4 -10.77 -21.66 3.08
C LEU A 4 -10.88 -20.17 2.71
N LYS A 5 -11.17 -19.88 1.44
CA LYS A 5 -11.46 -18.50 0.97
C LYS A 5 -12.64 -17.90 1.74
N ASN A 6 -13.75 -18.62 1.84
CA ASN A 6 -14.94 -18.14 2.52
C ASN A 6 -14.72 -17.96 4.03
N PHE A 7 -13.92 -18.83 4.65
CA PHE A 7 -13.50 -18.66 6.04
C PHE A 7 -12.74 -17.35 6.25
N PHE A 8 -11.72 -17.07 5.44
CA PHE A 8 -10.93 -15.84 5.57
C PHE A 8 -11.72 -14.58 5.22
N ILE A 9 -12.62 -14.64 4.21
CA ILE A 9 -13.53 -13.53 3.89
C ILE A 9 -14.51 -13.26 5.05
N GLY A 10 -15.04 -14.32 5.67
CA GLY A 10 -15.89 -14.17 6.86
C GLY A 10 -15.14 -13.49 8.00
N LEU A 11 -13.86 -13.82 8.19
CA LEU A 11 -13.00 -13.21 9.19
C LEU A 11 -12.68 -11.74 8.88
N SER A 12 -12.41 -11.40 7.61
CA SER A 12 -12.07 -10.03 7.19
C SER A 12 -13.24 -9.04 7.33
N ASN A 13 -14.47 -9.54 7.23
CA ASN A 13 -15.69 -8.73 7.40
C ASN A 13 -16.05 -8.47 8.87
N ASN A 14 -15.38 -9.11 9.83
CA ASN A 14 -15.59 -8.84 11.25
C ASN A 14 -14.89 -7.53 11.64
N SER A 15 -15.67 -6.53 12.05
CA SER A 15 -15.17 -5.19 12.38
C SER A 15 -14.15 -5.16 13.52
N PHE A 16 -14.32 -5.99 14.56
CA PHE A 16 -13.37 -6.09 15.66
C PHE A 16 -12.02 -6.66 15.20
N LEU A 17 -12.05 -7.77 14.45
CA LEU A 17 -10.84 -8.41 13.94
C LEU A 17 -10.14 -7.53 12.90
N ASN A 18 -10.89 -6.84 12.05
CA ASN A 18 -10.35 -5.90 11.07
C ASN A 18 -9.64 -4.72 11.78
N ASN A 19 -10.26 -4.12 12.79
CA ASN A 19 -9.65 -3.04 13.58
C ASN A 19 -8.40 -3.51 14.33
N ALA A 20 -8.42 -4.71 14.90
CA ALA A 20 -7.24 -5.31 15.53
C ALA A 20 -6.11 -5.55 14.52
N ALA A 21 -6.44 -6.06 13.34
CA ALA A 21 -5.49 -6.29 12.25
C ALA A 21 -4.85 -5.00 11.75
N LYS A 22 -5.62 -3.91 11.59
CA LYS A 22 -5.06 -2.59 11.22
C LYS A 22 -4.08 -2.05 12.25
N LYS A 23 -4.33 -2.30 13.55
CA LYS A 23 -3.45 -1.83 14.64
C LYS A 23 -2.19 -2.69 14.83
N VAL A 24 -2.32 -4.00 14.64
CA VAL A 24 -1.26 -4.97 14.98
C VAL A 24 -0.50 -5.45 13.73
N GLY A 25 -1.13 -5.45 12.56
CA GLY A 25 -0.58 -5.88 11.27
C GLY A 25 0.72 -5.20 10.86
N PRO A 26 0.85 -3.86 10.97
CA PRO A 26 2.11 -3.16 10.72
C PRO A 26 3.29 -3.73 11.52
N ARG A 27 3.06 -4.03 12.82
CA ARG A 27 4.06 -4.61 13.72
C ARG A 27 4.35 -6.09 13.44
N LEU A 28 3.40 -6.82 12.87
CA LEU A 28 3.55 -8.24 12.53
C LEU A 28 4.18 -8.46 11.15
N GLY A 29 4.57 -7.40 10.45
CA GLY A 29 5.32 -7.51 9.20
C GLY A 29 4.61 -6.96 7.97
N ALA A 30 3.48 -6.25 8.08
CA ALA A 30 2.96 -5.50 6.94
C ALA A 30 3.99 -4.46 6.43
N ASN A 31 4.79 -3.88 7.33
CA ASN A 31 5.90 -2.99 6.98
C ASN A 31 7.08 -3.71 6.29
N LYS A 32 7.11 -5.06 6.26
CA LYS A 32 8.11 -5.83 5.49
C LYS A 32 7.69 -6.02 4.04
N VAL A 33 6.41 -5.83 3.72
CA VAL A 33 5.83 -6.05 2.39
C VAL A 33 5.33 -4.76 1.74
N VAL A 34 5.21 -3.67 2.50
CA VAL A 34 4.86 -2.33 2.00
C VAL A 34 6.00 -1.37 2.33
N ALA A 35 6.45 -0.60 1.34
CA ALA A 35 7.55 0.36 1.47
C ALA A 35 7.26 1.52 2.43
N GLY A 36 5.98 1.86 2.62
CA GLY A 36 5.52 2.95 3.48
C GLY A 36 4.06 3.30 3.20
N ASN A 37 3.47 4.12 4.07
CA ASN A 37 2.13 4.68 3.87
C ASN A 37 2.17 6.17 3.50
N THR A 38 3.38 6.74 3.36
CA THR A 38 3.60 8.14 3.00
C THR A 38 4.69 8.26 1.93
N ILE A 39 4.68 9.35 1.16
CA ILE A 39 5.70 9.62 0.13
C ILE A 39 7.13 9.67 0.71
N PRO A 40 7.39 10.32 1.86
CA PRO A 40 8.73 10.30 2.46
C PRO A 40 9.20 8.89 2.84
N GLU A 41 8.33 8.04 3.39
CA GLU A 41 8.67 6.65 3.69
C GLU A 41 8.96 5.83 2.43
N LEU A 42 8.20 6.07 1.36
CA LEU A 42 8.43 5.47 0.05
C LEU A 42 9.81 5.85 -0.50
N ILE A 43 10.15 7.14 -0.52
CA ILE A 43 11.45 7.65 -1.01
C ILE A 43 12.60 7.03 -0.22
N ASN A 44 12.54 7.07 1.11
CA ASN A 44 13.57 6.48 1.98
C ASN A 44 13.80 4.99 1.68
N THR A 45 12.72 4.25 1.38
CA THR A 45 12.83 2.84 1.01
C THR A 45 13.46 2.65 -0.37
N ILE A 46 13.12 3.50 -1.35
CA ILE A 46 13.71 3.44 -2.69
C ILE A 46 15.20 3.74 -2.62
N GLU A 47 15.62 4.81 -1.94
CA GLU A 47 17.02 5.18 -1.75
C GLU A 47 17.81 4.03 -1.09
N TYR A 48 17.27 3.44 -0.01
CA TYR A 48 17.88 2.27 0.64
C TYR A 48 18.10 1.08 -0.30
N LEU A 49 17.17 0.83 -1.24
CA LEU A 49 17.28 -0.24 -2.22
C LEU A 49 18.23 0.13 -3.37
N ASN A 50 18.23 1.40 -3.80
CA ASN A 50 19.13 1.92 -4.83
C ASN A 50 20.59 1.91 -4.36
N ASP A 51 20.87 2.21 -3.08
CA ASP A 51 22.19 2.05 -2.45
C ASP A 51 22.72 0.61 -2.52
N LYS A 52 21.82 -0.37 -2.70
CA LYS A 52 22.13 -1.78 -2.88
C LYS A 52 22.16 -2.21 -4.35
N ASN A 53 22.08 -1.27 -5.30
CA ASN A 53 21.93 -1.51 -6.74
C ASN A 53 20.70 -2.36 -7.10
N ILE A 54 19.62 -2.23 -6.34
CA ILE A 54 18.34 -2.89 -6.60
C ILE A 54 17.42 -1.87 -7.29
N ALA A 55 16.99 -2.19 -8.50
CA ALA A 55 15.98 -1.41 -9.21
C ALA A 55 14.61 -1.60 -8.55
N VAL A 56 13.82 -0.53 -8.49
CA VAL A 56 12.53 -0.51 -7.78
C VAL A 56 11.40 -0.18 -8.74
N THR A 57 10.26 -0.85 -8.55
CA THR A 57 8.97 -0.48 -9.13
C THR A 57 8.02 -0.09 -8.00
N VAL A 58 7.26 0.99 -8.18
CA VAL A 58 6.29 1.46 -7.18
C VAL A 58 4.89 1.03 -7.59
N ASP A 59 4.18 0.37 -6.67
CA ASP A 59 2.77 0.01 -6.81
C ASP A 59 1.95 0.79 -5.77
N ASN A 60 1.05 1.67 -6.23
CA ASN A 60 0.19 2.47 -5.37
C ASN A 60 -1.06 1.67 -4.99
N LEU A 61 -1.07 1.12 -3.78
CA LEU A 61 -2.18 0.32 -3.28
C LEU A 61 -3.41 1.20 -2.99
N GLY A 62 -4.40 1.13 -3.88
CA GLY A 62 -5.70 1.79 -3.72
C GLY A 62 -6.80 0.88 -3.18
N GLU A 63 -7.95 1.48 -2.87
CA GLU A 63 -9.21 0.75 -2.64
C GLU A 63 -10.07 0.70 -3.92
N PHE A 64 -11.20 -0.01 -3.87
CA PHE A 64 -12.10 -0.17 -5.01
C PHE A 64 -12.57 1.19 -5.57
N VAL A 65 -12.22 1.49 -6.82
CA VAL A 65 -12.68 2.67 -7.55
C VAL A 65 -14.02 2.34 -8.23
N GLY A 66 -15.10 2.94 -7.75
CA GLY A 66 -16.46 2.71 -8.24
C GLY A 66 -17.13 3.94 -8.87
N THR A 67 -16.61 5.14 -8.62
CA THR A 67 -17.16 6.41 -9.15
C THR A 67 -16.14 7.22 -9.95
N VAL A 68 -16.62 8.20 -10.72
CA VAL A 68 -15.77 9.12 -11.48
C VAL A 68 -14.93 9.98 -10.52
N GLU A 69 -15.53 10.41 -9.41
CA GLU A 69 -14.88 11.19 -8.36
C GLU A 69 -13.73 10.39 -7.72
N GLU A 70 -13.98 9.13 -7.37
CA GLU A 70 -12.95 8.22 -6.83
C GLU A 70 -11.83 7.98 -7.86
N SER A 71 -12.17 7.81 -9.14
CA SER A 71 -11.19 7.64 -10.21
C SER A 71 -10.30 8.88 -10.38
N ASN A 72 -10.88 10.07 -10.29
CA ASN A 72 -10.10 11.31 -10.33
C ASN A 72 -9.18 11.42 -9.13
N HIS A 73 -9.67 11.08 -7.92
CA HIS A 73 -8.84 11.10 -6.73
C HIS A 73 -7.66 10.12 -6.81
N ALA A 74 -7.90 8.88 -7.23
CA ALA A 74 -6.85 7.88 -7.42
C ALA A 74 -5.81 8.32 -8.46
N LYS A 75 -6.25 8.95 -9.56
CA LYS A 75 -5.38 9.53 -10.57
C LYS A 75 -4.48 10.63 -9.98
N GLU A 76 -5.03 11.57 -9.20
CA GLU A 76 -4.22 12.63 -8.55
C GLU A 76 -3.19 12.06 -7.57
N GLN A 77 -3.53 10.98 -6.84
CA GLN A 77 -2.57 10.28 -5.98
C GLN A 77 -1.41 9.70 -6.78
N ILE A 78 -1.70 9.05 -7.91
CA ILE A 78 -0.67 8.49 -8.80
C ILE A 78 0.24 9.61 -9.34
N LEU A 79 -0.34 10.73 -9.80
CA LEU A 79 0.44 11.87 -10.30
C LEU A 79 1.34 12.45 -9.21
N THR A 80 0.85 12.58 -7.98
CA THR A 80 1.63 13.06 -6.84
C THR A 80 2.84 12.15 -6.56
N ILE A 81 2.65 10.83 -6.65
CA ILE A 81 3.75 9.86 -6.50
C ILE A 81 4.74 9.99 -7.66
N MET A 82 4.26 10.06 -8.90
CA MET A 82 5.12 10.22 -10.08
C MET A 82 5.98 11.49 -10.00
N ASP A 83 5.39 12.61 -9.61
CA ASP A 83 6.11 13.87 -9.42
C ASP A 83 7.16 13.75 -8.33
N ALA A 84 6.84 13.12 -7.20
CA ALA A 84 7.81 12.89 -6.13
C ALA A 84 8.99 12.03 -6.59
N LEU A 85 8.74 10.96 -7.35
CA LEU A 85 9.78 10.10 -7.91
C LEU A 85 10.63 10.82 -8.96
N HIS A 86 10.04 11.71 -9.74
CA HIS A 86 10.76 12.47 -10.77
C HIS A 86 11.75 13.48 -10.18
N HIS A 87 11.42 14.06 -9.02
CA HIS A 87 12.25 15.06 -8.33
C HIS A 87 13.14 14.46 -7.24
N MET A 88 13.11 13.14 -7.05
CA MET A 88 14.01 12.42 -6.17
C MET A 88 15.43 12.48 -6.76
N ALA A 89 16.38 12.99 -5.97
CA ALA A 89 17.75 13.27 -6.40
C ALA A 89 18.70 12.10 -6.11
#